data_AF-A0A6A7ZHC3-F1
#
_entry.id   AF-A0A6A7ZHC3-F1
#
_cell.length_a   1.000
_cell.length_b   1.000
_cell.length_c   1.000
_cell.angle_alpha   90.00
_cell.angle_beta   90.00
_cell.angle_gamma   90.00
#
_symmetry.space_group_name_H-M   'P 1'
#
loop_
_entity.id
_entity.type
_entity.pdbx_description
1 polymer ?
#
loop_
_entity_poly.entity_id
_entity_poly.type
_entity_poly.pdbx_seq_one_letter_code
_entity_poly.pdbx_strand_id
1 'polypeptide(L)'
;APDLLKSIKNRWPWLLHVFADGGYAGDKLKKRLQKIGKWTLEIIKRSDKAKGFEILPRRWVVERTFAWLGRCRRLAKDFEKSVASAEAWITIAHIRMLTRRLQDMDIVETFSSPTLRH
;
A
#
# COMPACT_ATOMS: atom_id res chain seq x y z
N ALA A 1 -15.44 1.21 -6.31
CA ALA A 1 -14.97 1.05 -4.92
C ALA A 1 -15.67 -0.09 -4.16
N PRO A 2 -17.02 -0.21 -4.13
CA PRO A 2 -17.70 -1.22 -3.30
C PRO A 2 -17.36 -2.65 -3.72
N ASP A 3 -17.31 -2.92 -5.01
CA ASP A 3 -17.03 -4.27 -5.54
C ASP A 3 -15.59 -4.71 -5.26
N LEU A 4 -14.65 -3.75 -5.31
CA LEU A 4 -13.26 -3.97 -4.91
C LEU A 4 -13.17 -4.36 -3.43
N LEU A 5 -13.84 -3.62 -2.54
CA LEU A 5 -13.80 -3.89 -1.09
C LEU A 5 -14.51 -5.21 -0.75
N LYS A 6 -15.55 -5.59 -1.50
CA LYS A 6 -16.19 -6.91 -1.39
C LYS A 6 -15.24 -8.03 -1.80
N SER A 7 -14.54 -7.88 -2.93
CA SER A 7 -13.53 -8.84 -3.39
C SER A 7 -12.38 -9.01 -2.39
N ILE A 8 -11.87 -7.89 -1.87
CA ILE A 8 -10.80 -7.86 -0.85
C ILE A 8 -11.25 -8.61 0.40
N LYS A 9 -12.47 -8.39 0.89
CA LYS A 9 -12.97 -9.07 2.08
C LYS A 9 -13.10 -10.58 1.90
N ASN A 10 -13.55 -11.02 0.73
CA ASN A 10 -13.66 -12.44 0.44
C ASN A 10 -12.27 -13.12 0.43
N ARG A 11 -11.25 -12.40 -0.04
CA ARG A 11 -9.87 -12.90 -0.12
C ARG A 11 -9.12 -12.80 1.22
N TRP A 12 -9.37 -11.74 1.99
CA TRP A 12 -8.74 -11.46 3.28
C TRP A 12 -9.79 -11.09 4.32
N PRO A 13 -10.50 -12.08 4.90
CA PRO A 13 -11.59 -11.84 5.86
C PRO A 13 -11.15 -11.11 7.14
N TRP A 14 -9.85 -11.16 7.45
CA TRP A 14 -9.23 -10.51 8.60
C TRP A 14 -8.93 -9.03 8.39
N LEU A 15 -9.02 -8.51 7.15
CA LEU A 15 -8.82 -7.10 6.88
C LEU A 15 -10.05 -6.31 7.33
N LEU A 16 -9.97 -5.65 8.48
CA LEU A 16 -11.09 -4.95 9.10
C LEU A 16 -10.96 -3.42 9.06
N HIS A 17 -9.75 -2.90 8.96
CA HIS A 17 -9.48 -1.47 9.04
C HIS A 17 -9.21 -0.87 7.65
N VAL A 18 -9.98 0.13 7.26
CA VAL A 18 -9.83 0.88 6.02
C VAL A 18 -9.57 2.36 6.32
N PHE A 19 -8.48 2.89 5.77
CA PHE A 19 -8.21 4.33 5.77
C PHE A 19 -8.78 4.96 4.50
N ALA A 20 -9.42 6.12 4.61
CA ALA A 20 -9.88 6.90 3.46
C ALA A 20 -9.58 8.39 3.64
N ASP A 21 -9.40 9.13 2.55
CA ASP A 21 -9.18 10.58 2.61
C ASP A 21 -10.47 11.37 2.93
N GLY A 22 -10.33 12.66 3.19
CA GLY A 22 -11.42 13.57 3.53
C GLY A 22 -12.56 13.63 2.49
N GLY A 23 -12.30 13.35 1.22
CA GLY A 23 -13.32 13.28 0.17
C GLY A 23 -14.32 12.14 0.37
N TYR A 24 -13.98 11.15 1.20
CA TYR A 24 -14.81 10.01 1.54
C TYR A 24 -15.50 10.14 2.91
N ALA A 25 -15.44 11.31 3.56
CA ALA A 25 -16.03 11.53 4.88
C ALA A 25 -17.57 11.41 4.92
N GLY A 26 -18.24 11.40 3.76
CA GLY A 26 -19.69 11.32 3.68
C GLY A 26 -20.26 9.93 3.97
N ASP A 27 -21.54 9.90 4.36
CA ASP A 27 -22.30 8.69 4.67
C ASP A 27 -22.32 7.62 3.57
N LYS A 28 -22.10 8.03 2.32
CA LYS A 28 -22.17 7.15 1.16
C LYS A 28 -21.18 5.99 1.27
N LEU A 29 -19.93 6.24 1.66
CA LEU A 29 -18.94 5.17 1.80
C LEU A 29 -19.25 4.30 3.02
N LYS A 30 -19.57 4.91 4.16
CA LYS A 30 -19.92 4.22 5.40
C LYS A 30 -21.11 3.26 5.22
N LYS A 31 -22.21 3.73 4.65
CA LYS A 31 -23.42 2.92 4.39
C LYS A 31 -23.14 1.78 3.42
N ARG A 32 -22.28 1.99 2.42
CA ARG A 32 -21.86 0.93 1.48
C ARG A 32 -20.99 -0.13 2.15
N LEU A 33 -20.05 0.29 2.99
CA LEU A 33 -19.19 -0.63 3.75
C LEU A 33 -19.99 -1.49 4.72
N GLN A 34 -20.97 -0.91 5.43
CA GLN A 34 -21.86 -1.64 6.35
C GLN A 34 -22.59 -2.80 5.66
N LYS A 35 -22.96 -2.66 4.38
CA LYS A 35 -23.59 -3.74 3.58
C LYS A 35 -22.62 -4.87 3.21
N ILE A 36 -21.32 -4.59 3.15
CA ILE A 36 -20.26 -5.57 2.86
C ILE A 36 -19.81 -6.26 4.16
N GLY A 37 -19.97 -5.58 5.29
CA GLY A 37 -20.01 -6.15 6.64
C GLY A 37 -19.27 -5.27 7.65
N LYS A 38 -18.71 -5.88 8.70
CA LYS A 38 -18.02 -5.12 9.76
C LYS A 38 -16.69 -4.56 9.25
N TRP A 39 -16.55 -3.24 9.30
CA TRP A 39 -15.34 -2.50 8.94
C TRP A 39 -15.15 -1.33 9.90
N THR A 40 -13.91 -1.03 10.23
CA THR A 40 -13.48 0.22 10.85
C THR A 40 -13.02 1.15 9.74
N LEU A 41 -13.76 2.26 9.54
CA LEU A 41 -13.40 3.29 8.56
C LEU A 41 -12.80 4.49 9.29
N GLU A 42 -11.52 4.74 9.06
CA GLU A 42 -10.82 5.90 9.58
C GLU A 42 -10.62 6.93 8.45
N ILE A 43 -11.20 8.12 8.63
CA ILE A 43 -11.08 9.21 7.66
C ILE A 43 -9.89 10.08 8.04
N ILE A 44 -8.85 10.06 7.21
CA ILE A 44 -7.66 10.89 7.36
C ILE A 44 -7.91 12.23 6.66
N LYS A 45 -8.17 13.28 7.44
CA LYS A 45 -8.30 14.66 6.96
C LYS A 45 -7.04 15.45 7.24
N ARG A 46 -6.73 16.38 6.34
CA ARG A 46 -5.80 17.49 6.64
C ARG A 46 -6.48 18.42 7.63
N SER A 47 -5.72 19.00 8.55
CA SER A 47 -6.23 20.06 9.40
C SER A 47 -6.54 21.29 8.54
N ASP A 48 -7.76 21.83 8.63
CA ASP A 48 -8.14 23.06 7.91
C ASP A 48 -7.32 24.28 8.35
N LYS A 49 -6.63 24.18 9.49
CA LYS A 49 -5.72 25.21 10.03
C LYS A 49 -4.27 25.04 9.59
N ALA A 50 -3.92 23.94 8.91
CA ALA A 50 -2.55 23.69 8.47
C ALA A 50 -2.15 24.66 7.36
N LYS A 51 -1.15 25.52 7.62
CA LYS A 51 -0.49 26.32 6.59
C LYS A 51 0.69 25.51 6.03
N GLY A 52 0.63 25.16 4.74
CA GLY A 52 1.71 24.44 4.05
C GLY A 52 1.48 22.93 3.96
N PHE A 53 2.56 22.18 3.73
CA PHE A 53 2.52 20.73 3.57
C PHE A 53 2.52 20.03 4.94
N GLU A 54 1.40 19.38 5.28
CA GLU A 54 1.26 18.54 6.47
C GLU A 54 1.40 17.07 6.10
N ILE A 55 2.26 16.34 6.82
CA ILE A 55 2.41 14.90 6.68
C ILE A 55 1.17 14.22 7.25
N LEU A 56 0.37 13.62 6.37
CA LEU A 56 -0.76 12.79 6.79
C LEU A 56 -0.26 11.39 7.17
N PRO A 57 -0.55 10.90 8.39
CA PRO A 57 -0.25 9.53 8.77
C PRO A 57 -0.82 8.54 7.75
N ARG A 58 -0.09 7.46 7.45
CA ARG A 58 -0.44 6.38 6.50
C ARG A 58 -0.45 6.73 5.01
N ARG A 59 -0.66 7.99 4.61
CA ARG A 59 -0.63 8.39 3.18
C ARG A 59 0.70 8.05 2.50
N TRP A 60 1.80 8.28 3.22
CA TRP A 60 3.14 7.96 2.77
C TRP A 60 3.37 6.47 2.47
N VAL A 61 2.61 5.55 3.06
CA VAL A 61 2.77 4.11 2.79
C VAL A 61 2.37 3.79 1.35
N VAL A 62 1.24 4.36 0.91
CA VAL A 62 0.73 4.18 -0.45
C VAL A 62 1.65 4.87 -1.46
N GLU A 63 1.98 6.14 -1.22
CA GLU A 63 2.87 6.92 -2.10
C GLU A 63 4.25 6.28 -2.22
N ARG A 64 4.81 5.78 -1.12
CA ARG A 64 6.09 5.06 -1.12
C ARG A 64 6.02 3.76 -1.92
N THR A 65 4.92 3.02 -1.83
CA THR A 65 4.71 1.82 -2.64
C THR A 65 4.70 2.18 -4.13
N PHE A 66 3.96 3.23 -4.53
CA PHE A 66 3.97 3.71 -5.91
C PHE A 66 5.34 4.23 -6.35
N ALA A 67 6.09 4.92 -5.49
CA ALA A 67 7.44 5.37 -5.77
C ALA A 67 8.39 4.19 -6.04
N TRP A 68 8.26 3.09 -5.30
CA TRP A 68 9.01 1.86 -5.56
C TRP A 68 8.61 1.19 -6.86
N LEU A 69 7.30 1.09 -7.14
CA LEU A 69 6.80 0.55 -8.41
C LEU A 69 7.29 1.40 -9.60
N GLY A 70 7.37 2.71 -9.44
CA GLY A 70 7.92 3.63 -10.45
C GLY A 70 9.40 3.42 -10.77
N ARG A 71 10.17 2.73 -9.91
CA ARG A 71 11.54 2.31 -10.23
C ARG A 71 11.59 1.12 -11.19
N CYS A 72 10.48 0.42 -11.36
CA CYS A 72 10.33 -0.56 -12.43
C CYS A 72 9.97 0.18 -13.72
N ARG A 73 10.96 0.41 -14.61
CA ARG A 73 10.75 1.11 -15.89
C ARG A 73 9.52 0.61 -16.65
N ARG A 74 9.31 -0.70 -16.62
CA ARG A 74 8.17 -1.36 -17.27
C ARG A 74 6.83 -0.84 -16.73
N LEU A 75 6.67 -0.73 -15.41
CA LEU A 75 5.46 -0.17 -14.81
C LEU A 75 5.35 1.35 -14.97
N ALA A 76 6.47 2.06 -15.12
CA ALA A 76 6.52 3.51 -15.17
C ALA A 76 6.35 4.10 -16.58
N LYS A 77 6.77 3.38 -17.63
CA LYS A 77 6.86 3.89 -19.00
C LYS A 77 6.12 3.03 -20.02
N ASP A 78 5.94 1.74 -19.76
CA ASP A 78 5.33 0.81 -20.70
C ASP A 78 3.93 0.41 -20.18
N PHE A 79 2.89 0.97 -20.79
CA PHE A 79 1.53 0.61 -20.43
C PHE A 79 1.19 -0.77 -21.00
N GLU A 80 0.80 -1.70 -20.12
CA GLU A 80 0.46 -3.06 -20.50
C GLU A 80 -0.89 -3.13 -21.23
N LYS A 81 -0.98 -3.96 -22.27
CA LYS A 81 -2.17 -4.10 -23.13
C LYS A 81 -3.35 -4.75 -22.39
N SER A 82 -3.08 -5.56 -21.37
CA SER A 82 -4.11 -6.28 -20.59
C SER A 82 -3.90 -6.09 -19.09
N VAL A 83 -5.00 -6.12 -18.34
CA VAL A 83 -4.98 -6.06 -16.87
C VAL A 83 -4.16 -7.21 -16.29
N ALA A 84 -4.30 -8.42 -16.85
CA ALA A 84 -3.53 -9.59 -16.42
C ALA A 84 -2.00 -9.38 -16.55
N SER A 85 -1.55 -8.74 -17.64
CA SER A 85 -0.13 -8.43 -17.81
C SER A 85 0.33 -7.36 -16.81
N ALA A 86 -0.48 -6.33 -16.57
CA ALA A 86 -0.20 -5.32 -15.55
C ALA A 86 -0.07 -5.93 -14.13
N GLU A 87 -0.98 -6.82 -13.76
CA GLU A 87 -0.95 -7.55 -12.48
C GLU A 87 0.31 -8.42 -12.33
N ALA A 88 0.72 -9.11 -13.40
CA ALA A 88 1.94 -9.90 -13.41
C ALA A 88 3.18 -9.02 -13.16
N TRP A 89 3.28 -7.88 -13.84
CA TRP A 89 4.41 -6.96 -13.65
C TRP A 89 4.44 -6.31 -12.26
N ILE A 90 3.29 -5.99 -11.68
CA ILE A 90 3.20 -5.52 -10.29
C ILE A 90 3.73 -6.60 -9.34
N THR A 91 3.37 -7.86 -9.56
CA THR A 91 3.85 -8.99 -8.75
C THR A 91 5.36 -9.16 -8.86
N ILE A 92 5.91 -9.14 -10.08
CA ILE A 92 7.35 -9.22 -10.34
C ILE A 92 8.10 -8.06 -9.69
N ALA A 93 7.57 -6.83 -9.76
CA ALA A 93 8.18 -5.66 -9.13
C ALA A 93 8.25 -5.81 -7.61
N HIS A 94 7.19 -6.30 -6.97
CA HIS A 94 7.20 -6.58 -5.54
C HIS A 94 8.18 -7.69 -5.15
N ILE A 95 8.24 -8.80 -5.90
CA ILE A 95 9.21 -9.88 -5.65
C ILE A 95 10.63 -9.32 -5.70
N ARG A 96 11.00 -8.60 -6.78
CA ARG A 96 12.34 -7.99 -6.92
C ARG A 96 12.68 -7.04 -5.77
N MET A 97 11.70 -6.28 -5.27
CA MET A 97 11.90 -5.39 -4.14
C MET A 97 12.13 -6.16 -2.83
N LEU A 98 11.32 -7.18 -2.55
CA LEU A 98 11.43 -7.98 -1.34
C LEU A 98 12.73 -8.81 -1.32
N THR A 99 13.13 -9.39 -2.46
CA THR A 99 14.40 -10.11 -2.58
C THR A 99 15.60 -9.23 -2.23
N ARG A 100 15.63 -7.98 -2.71
CA ARG A 100 16.70 -7.03 -2.35
C ARG A 100 16.73 -6.71 -0.86
N ARG A 101 15.55 -6.53 -0.25
CA ARG A 101 15.47 -6.26 1.19
C ARG A 101 15.92 -7.44 2.04
N LEU A 102 15.58 -8.67 1.64
CA LEU A 102 16.03 -9.86 2.35
C LEU A 102 17.56 -9.96 2.30
N GLN A 103 18.15 -9.75 1.12
CA GLN A 103 19.61 -9.71 0.98
C GLN A 103 20.25 -8.62 1.85
N ASP A 104 19.65 -7.43 1.92
CA ASP A 104 20.15 -6.36 2.78
C ASP A 104 20.04 -6.72 4.28
N MET A 105 19.00 -7.47 4.69
CA MET A 105 18.86 -7.96 6.07
C MET A 105 19.91 -9.02 6.41
N ASP A 106 20.16 -9.98 5.50
CA ASP A 106 21.18 -11.01 5.66
C ASP A 106 22.58 -10.39 5.82
N ILE A 107 22.85 -9.32 5.06
CA ILE A 107 24.08 -8.53 5.16
C ILE A 107 24.19 -7.88 6.54
N VAL A 108 23.14 -7.23 7.03
CA VAL A 108 23.14 -6.57 8.35
C VAL A 108 23.34 -7.58 9.49
N GLU A 109 22.73 -8.77 9.41
CA GLU A 109 22.96 -9.84 10.39
C GLU A 109 24.40 -10.37 10.34
N THR A 110 24.96 -10.55 9.15
CA THR A 110 26.36 -10.99 8.96
C THR A 110 27.35 -10.00 9.56
N PHE A 111 27.14 -8.70 9.38
CA PHE A 111 28.00 -7.64 9.94
C PHE A 111 27.72 -7.30 11.41
N SER A 112 26.59 -7.77 11.97
CA SER A 112 26.25 -7.61 13.39
C SER A 112 26.69 -8.80 14.26
N SER A 113 27.13 -9.91 13.66
CA SER A 113 27.71 -11.04 14.39
C SER A 113 29.04 -10.65 15.06
N PRO A 114 29.20 -10.81 16.39
CA PRO A 114 30.44 -10.47 17.10
C PRO A 114 31.66 -11.32 16.70
N THR A 115 31.42 -12.44 16.01
CA THR A 115 32.42 -13.47 15.67
C THR A 115 33.23 -13.17 14.40
N LEU A 116 32.94 -12.09 13.66
CA LEU A 116 33.64 -11.71 12.43
C LEU A 116 34.31 -10.32 12.52
N ARG A 117 34.78 -9.93 13.71
CA ARG A 117 35.77 -8.85 13.87
C ARG A 117 37.12 -9.47 14.23
N HIS A 118 37.88 -9.82 13.19
CA HIS A 118 39.33 -10.01 13.28
C HIS A 118 40.02 -8.83 12.62
#